data_AF-A0A3D4EXX3-F1
#
_entry.id   AF-A0A3D4EXX3-F1
#
_cell.length_a   1.000
_cell.length_b   1.000
_cell.length_c   1.000
_cell.angle_alpha   90.00
_cell.angle_beta   90.00
_cell.angle_gamma   90.00
#
_symmetry.space_group_name_H-M   'P 1'
#
loop_
_entity.id
_entity.type
_entity.pdbx_description
1 polymer ?
#
loop_
_entity_poly.entity_id
_entity_poly.type
_entity_poly.pdbx_seq_one_letter_code
_entity_poly.pdbx_strand_id
1 'polypeptide(L)'
;GLTIQGALFYQGENNSFGDSWIPFRETFPSVISDWRKIFRDPNLPFGIIQIAGWSTRRSMTYDMNHHTNVIREQQFLTWQNTPNTGLIVSFDANSDSNIHPHRKYPVGDRSARWALSTVYGIKDGTRSENPLEWHGPIYKSMAIQEKKILISFGEKGSSGLRLDQTDARGFYLAGKDQVFHHADAKVVKPSSVEVWSEDVPEPIAVRYAWSNLPLGTLMNGKELPAYPFRTDTWPLKPHYGEDLYYVVPPSKDPN
;
A
#
# COMPACT_ATOMS: atom_id res chain seq x y z
N GLY A 1 4.39 35.01 11.83
CA GLY A 1 4.23 33.56 12.10
C GLY A 1 4.93 32.78 11.02
N LEU A 2 5.21 31.49 11.24
CA LEU A 2 5.75 30.60 10.22
C LEU A 2 4.66 30.31 9.17
N THR A 3 5.02 30.39 7.89
CA THR A 3 4.15 29.94 6.78
C THR A 3 4.55 28.52 6.39
N ILE A 4 3.57 27.64 6.21
CA ILE A 4 3.77 26.26 5.79
C ILE A 4 2.99 25.99 4.50
N GLN A 5 3.48 25.08 3.66
CA GLN A 5 2.84 24.67 2.41
C GLN A 5 2.29 23.23 2.47
N GLY A 6 2.55 22.54 3.57
CA GLY A 6 2.14 21.15 3.79
C GLY A 6 3.05 20.46 4.79
N ALA A 7 2.78 19.18 5.01
CA ALA A 7 3.59 18.32 5.87
C ALA A 7 3.93 17.00 5.17
N LEU A 8 5.11 16.44 5.47
CA LEU A 8 5.46 15.06 5.17
C LEU A 8 5.55 14.30 6.50
N PHE A 9 4.84 13.19 6.62
CA PHE A 9 4.76 12.40 7.84
C PHE A 9 5.11 10.95 7.57
N TYR A 10 6.24 10.51 8.13
CA TYR A 10 6.70 9.12 8.06
C TYR A 10 6.65 8.53 9.46
N GLN A 11 5.58 7.79 9.74
CA GLN A 11 5.43 7.06 11.00
C GLN A 11 4.50 5.86 10.80
N GLY A 12 4.79 4.78 11.50
CA GLY A 12 3.87 3.65 11.70
C GLY A 12 4.55 2.40 12.28
N GLU A 13 5.88 2.35 12.25
CA GLU A 13 6.67 1.19 12.67
C GLU A 13 6.42 0.85 14.14
N ASN A 14 6.41 1.84 15.03
CA ASN A 14 6.13 1.58 16.44
C ASN A 14 4.69 1.12 16.69
N ASN A 15 3.74 1.53 15.84
CA ASN A 15 2.36 1.05 15.91
C ASN A 15 2.22 -0.39 15.44
N SER A 16 3.27 -0.95 14.84
CA SER A 16 3.30 -2.37 14.48
C SER A 16 3.69 -3.32 15.62
N PHE A 17 3.95 -2.81 16.83
CA PHE A 17 4.23 -3.63 18.02
C PHE A 17 3.00 -3.79 18.92
N GLY A 18 2.80 -5.01 19.45
CA GLY A 18 1.70 -5.34 20.35
C GLY A 18 0.34 -4.90 19.79
N ASP A 19 -0.56 -4.44 20.65
CA ASP A 19 -1.91 -4.05 20.24
C ASP A 19 -2.01 -2.60 19.74
N SER A 20 -0.87 -1.93 19.48
CA SER A 20 -0.80 -0.51 19.10
C SER A 20 -1.42 -0.20 17.73
N TRP A 21 -1.71 -1.22 16.93
CA TRP A 21 -2.43 -1.12 15.66
C TRP A 21 -3.94 -0.86 15.85
N ILE A 22 -4.50 -1.28 17.00
CA ILE A 22 -5.93 -1.13 17.31
C ILE A 22 -6.31 0.35 17.33
N PRO A 23 -5.70 1.21 18.18
CA PRO A 23 -6.00 2.64 18.19
C PRO A 23 -5.50 3.36 16.92
N PHE A 24 -4.53 2.80 16.18
CA PHE A 24 -3.92 3.46 15.02
C PHE A 24 -4.93 3.84 13.93
N ARG A 25 -6.00 3.02 13.78
CA ARG A 25 -7.12 3.32 12.87
C ARG A 25 -7.73 4.70 13.10
N GLU A 26 -7.78 5.13 14.36
CA GLU A 26 -8.38 6.39 14.78
C GLU A 26 -7.30 7.48 14.96
N THR A 27 -6.16 7.13 15.54
CA THR A 27 -5.12 8.12 15.87
C THR A 27 -4.38 8.62 14.64
N PHE A 28 -4.14 7.78 13.62
CA PHE A 28 -3.41 8.19 12.43
C PHE A 28 -4.12 9.30 11.61
N PRO A 29 -5.41 9.16 11.22
CA PRO A 29 -6.12 10.26 10.56
C PRO A 29 -6.26 11.50 11.47
N SER A 30 -6.29 11.32 12.79
CA SER A 30 -6.38 12.44 13.74
C SER A 30 -5.17 13.37 13.66
N VAL A 31 -3.95 12.84 13.43
CA VAL A 31 -2.73 13.65 13.21
C VAL A 31 -2.95 14.68 12.10
N ILE A 32 -3.53 14.26 10.99
CA ILE A 32 -3.80 15.13 9.83
C ILE A 32 -4.80 16.22 10.21
N SER A 33 -5.89 15.82 10.87
CA SER A 33 -6.94 16.75 11.30
C SER A 33 -6.44 17.77 12.32
N ASP A 34 -5.56 17.38 13.23
CA ASP A 34 -5.06 18.24 14.29
C ASP A 34 -4.02 19.24 13.76
N TRP A 35 -3.16 18.82 12.83
CA TRP A 35 -2.27 19.74 12.13
C TRP A 35 -3.05 20.78 11.34
N ARG A 36 -4.10 20.37 10.61
CA ARG A 36 -5.01 21.30 9.91
C ARG A 36 -5.63 22.33 10.85
N LYS A 37 -6.05 21.92 12.06
CA LYS A 37 -6.57 22.83 13.10
C LYS A 37 -5.50 23.80 13.62
N ILE A 38 -4.32 23.27 13.99
CA ILE A 38 -3.21 24.06 14.57
C ILE A 38 -2.75 25.14 13.60
N PHE A 39 -2.61 24.79 12.31
CA PHE A 39 -2.19 25.73 11.27
C PHE A 39 -3.34 26.54 10.66
N ARG A 40 -4.58 26.31 11.11
CA ARG A 40 -5.81 26.99 10.64
C ARG A 40 -5.99 26.90 9.12
N ASP A 41 -5.65 25.75 8.56
CA ASP A 41 -5.83 25.43 7.15
C ASP A 41 -6.54 24.07 7.02
N PRO A 42 -7.86 24.04 6.77
CA PRO A 42 -8.62 22.79 6.65
C PRO A 42 -8.20 21.96 5.43
N ASN A 43 -7.49 22.58 4.49
CA ASN A 43 -7.00 21.95 3.27
C ASN A 43 -5.48 21.83 3.30
N LEU A 44 -4.80 21.89 4.44
CA LEU A 44 -3.34 21.74 4.48
C LEU A 44 -2.93 20.43 3.77
N PRO A 45 -2.07 20.49 2.74
CA PRO A 45 -1.58 19.29 2.08
C PRO A 45 -0.79 18.39 3.02
N PHE A 46 -1.05 17.08 2.97
CA PHE A 46 -0.40 16.13 3.88
C PHE A 46 0.09 14.89 3.13
N GLY A 47 1.41 14.72 3.05
CA GLY A 47 2.06 13.57 2.44
C GLY A 47 2.34 12.51 3.50
N ILE A 48 1.62 11.40 3.40
CA ILE A 48 1.81 10.20 4.22
C ILE A 48 2.91 9.37 3.58
N ILE A 49 4.00 9.11 4.27
CA ILE A 49 4.99 8.12 3.82
C ILE A 49 4.59 6.78 4.41
N GLN A 50 4.15 5.88 3.54
CA GLN A 50 3.77 4.51 3.90
C GLN A 50 5.00 3.80 4.46
N ILE A 51 4.87 3.07 5.57
CA ILE A 51 6.03 2.39 6.16
C ILE A 51 6.58 1.33 5.20
N ALA A 52 7.90 1.17 5.14
CA ALA A 52 8.51 0.21 4.21
C ALA A 52 8.26 -1.25 4.61
N GLY A 53 7.89 -1.49 5.88
CA GLY A 53 7.92 -2.82 6.47
C GLY A 53 9.31 -3.20 6.96
N TRP A 54 9.40 -4.23 7.80
CA TRP A 54 10.62 -4.77 8.39
C TRP A 54 10.33 -6.16 8.95
N SER A 55 11.34 -7.00 9.14
CA SER A 55 11.14 -8.31 9.76
C SER A 55 12.46 -8.96 10.15
N THR A 56 12.48 -9.71 11.25
CA THR A 56 13.59 -10.65 11.54
C THR A 56 13.46 -11.97 10.76
N ARG A 57 12.33 -12.19 10.07
CA ARG A 57 12.04 -13.35 9.22
C ARG A 57 11.76 -12.91 7.78
N ARG A 58 12.43 -13.51 6.81
CA ARG A 58 12.23 -13.20 5.38
C ARG A 58 11.27 -14.19 4.72
N SER A 59 10.03 -14.29 5.19
CA SER A 59 9.00 -15.09 4.50
C SER A 59 7.63 -14.40 4.50
N MET A 60 6.86 -14.68 3.45
CA MET A 60 5.43 -14.40 3.35
C MET A 60 4.59 -15.68 3.56
N THR A 61 5.25 -16.76 4.04
CA THR A 61 4.56 -17.96 4.49
C THR A 61 3.63 -17.61 5.65
N TYR A 62 2.51 -18.32 5.75
CA TYR A 62 1.30 -18.05 6.55
C TYR A 62 1.48 -17.67 8.04
N ASP A 63 2.72 -17.65 8.52
CA ASP A 63 3.13 -16.88 9.69
C ASP A 63 3.07 -15.37 9.41
N MET A 64 1.85 -14.82 9.27
CA MET A 64 1.53 -13.39 9.17
C MET A 64 1.79 -12.64 10.49
N ASN A 65 2.88 -13.01 11.16
CA ASN A 65 3.37 -12.49 12.41
C ASN A 65 3.83 -11.03 12.26
N HIS A 66 2.85 -10.12 12.30
CA HIS A 66 2.85 -8.74 12.83
C HIS A 66 2.44 -7.62 11.86
N HIS A 67 2.05 -6.50 12.43
CA HIS A 67 1.07 -5.55 11.92
C HIS A 67 1.52 -4.62 10.81
N THR A 68 2.74 -4.70 10.24
CA THR A 68 3.13 -3.64 9.30
C THR A 68 2.25 -3.62 8.04
N ASN A 69 1.72 -4.77 7.61
CA ASN A 69 0.68 -4.83 6.58
C ASN A 69 -0.63 -4.16 7.03
N VAL A 70 -1.08 -4.39 8.26
CA VAL A 70 -2.24 -3.72 8.86
C VAL A 70 -2.01 -2.20 8.93
N ILE A 71 -0.85 -1.75 9.40
CA ILE A 71 -0.47 -0.34 9.46
C ILE A 71 -0.46 0.26 8.05
N ARG A 72 0.14 -0.41 7.07
CA ARG A 72 0.13 0.04 5.66
C ARG A 72 -1.28 0.12 5.09
N GLU A 73 -2.16 -0.81 5.45
CA GLU A 73 -3.57 -0.78 5.07
C GLU A 73 -4.29 0.40 5.72
N GLN A 74 -4.09 0.64 7.01
CA GLN A 74 -4.67 1.79 7.71
C GLN A 74 -4.16 3.12 7.13
N GLN A 75 -2.88 3.20 6.74
CA GLN A 75 -2.32 4.35 6.00
C GLN A 75 -2.97 4.53 4.63
N PHE A 76 -3.20 3.42 3.90
CA PHE A 76 -3.90 3.42 2.60
C PHE A 76 -5.35 3.86 2.73
N LEU A 77 -6.10 3.31 3.69
CA LEU A 77 -7.48 3.70 3.97
C LEU A 77 -7.57 5.16 4.43
N THR A 78 -6.62 5.63 5.24
CA THR A 78 -6.56 7.05 5.64
C THR A 78 -6.40 7.95 4.43
N TRP A 79 -5.46 7.63 3.54
CA TRP A 79 -5.25 8.38 2.30
C TRP A 79 -6.50 8.40 1.41
N GLN A 80 -7.15 7.24 1.20
CA GLN A 80 -8.36 7.15 0.37
C GLN A 80 -9.53 7.97 0.92
N ASN A 81 -9.62 8.13 2.24
CA ASN A 81 -10.72 8.82 2.91
C ASN A 81 -10.39 10.26 3.32
N THR A 82 -9.17 10.76 3.08
CA THR A 82 -8.75 12.10 3.52
C THR A 82 -8.35 12.97 2.32
N PRO A 83 -9.17 13.96 1.93
CA PRO A 83 -8.86 14.86 0.84
C PRO A 83 -7.57 15.64 1.04
N ASN A 84 -6.94 16.06 -0.05
CA ASN A 84 -5.66 16.77 -0.10
C ASN A 84 -4.52 16.07 0.67
N THR A 85 -4.44 14.75 0.50
CA THR A 85 -3.35 13.93 1.02
C THR A 85 -2.73 13.10 -0.09
N GLY A 86 -1.48 12.69 0.09
CA GLY A 86 -0.81 11.74 -0.79
C GLY A 86 -0.21 10.60 0.01
N LEU A 87 -0.23 9.37 -0.52
CA LEU A 87 0.45 8.23 0.09
C LEU A 87 1.69 7.84 -0.72
N ILE A 88 2.87 8.03 -0.15
CA ILE A 88 4.16 7.70 -0.75
C ILE A 88 4.54 6.27 -0.36
N VAL A 89 4.49 5.36 -1.32
CA VAL A 89 4.89 3.95 -1.12
C VAL A 89 6.41 3.84 -1.00
N SER A 90 6.89 3.06 -0.02
CA SER A 90 8.32 2.92 0.27
C SER A 90 8.81 1.48 0.49
N PHE A 91 7.96 0.45 0.37
CA PHE A 91 8.37 -0.92 0.71
C PHE A 91 9.54 -1.45 -0.14
N ASP A 92 9.59 -1.07 -1.42
CA ASP A 92 10.65 -1.45 -2.35
C ASP A 92 12.02 -0.79 -2.03
N ALA A 93 12.02 0.18 -1.11
CA ALA A 93 13.23 0.81 -0.60
C ALA A 93 13.85 0.04 0.59
N ASN A 94 13.18 -0.99 1.14
CA ASN A 94 13.77 -1.84 2.17
C ASN A 94 14.42 -3.09 1.56
N SER A 95 15.76 -3.12 1.53
CA SER A 95 16.54 -4.21 0.93
C SER A 95 17.21 -5.14 1.95
N ASP A 96 17.20 -4.79 3.23
CA ASP A 96 18.01 -5.45 4.25
C ASP A 96 17.21 -5.88 5.49
N SER A 97 15.88 -5.82 5.42
CA SER A 97 14.95 -6.22 6.47
C SER A 97 14.97 -5.35 7.73
N ASN A 98 15.76 -4.29 7.74
CA ASN A 98 15.91 -3.36 8.85
C ASN A 98 14.67 -2.47 9.00
N ILE A 99 14.28 -2.18 10.25
CA ILE A 99 13.24 -1.20 10.57
C ILE A 99 13.61 0.23 10.13
N HIS A 100 14.90 0.47 9.86
CA HIS A 100 15.42 1.70 9.28
C HIS A 100 15.99 1.46 7.87
N PRO A 101 15.15 1.45 6.81
CA PRO A 101 15.63 1.19 5.45
C PRO A 101 16.75 2.14 5.04
N HIS A 102 17.88 1.63 4.57
CA HIS A 102 19.03 2.45 4.18
C HIS A 102 18.79 3.29 2.92
N ARG A 103 17.95 2.81 1.99
CA ARG A 103 17.66 3.53 0.73
C ARG A 103 16.64 4.63 0.98
N LYS A 104 17.09 5.81 1.44
CA LYS A 104 16.21 6.97 1.68
C LYS A 104 15.92 7.80 0.44
N TYR A 105 16.81 7.78 -0.55
CA TYR A 105 16.68 8.61 -1.76
C TYR A 105 15.36 8.37 -2.52
N PRO A 106 14.93 7.11 -2.81
CA PRO A 106 13.65 6.89 -3.51
C PRO A 106 12.44 7.45 -2.74
N VAL A 107 12.47 7.40 -1.40
CA VAL A 107 11.40 7.94 -0.56
C VAL A 107 11.33 9.46 -0.66
N GLY A 108 12.49 10.13 -0.62
CA GLY A 108 12.60 11.57 -0.79
C GLY A 108 12.16 12.03 -2.19
N ASP A 109 12.64 11.34 -3.24
CA ASP A 109 12.27 11.63 -4.63
C ASP A 109 10.75 11.55 -4.85
N ARG A 110 10.11 10.47 -4.38
CA ARG A 110 8.65 10.31 -4.50
C ARG A 110 7.88 11.34 -3.67
N SER A 111 8.39 11.70 -2.49
CA SER A 111 7.80 12.77 -1.67
C SER A 111 7.88 14.13 -2.37
N ALA A 112 9.02 14.43 -3.02
CA ALA A 112 9.18 15.64 -3.82
C ALA A 112 8.26 15.64 -5.04
N ARG A 113 8.11 14.50 -5.74
CA ARG A 113 7.16 14.36 -6.86
C ARG A 113 5.73 14.66 -6.43
N TRP A 114 5.29 14.11 -5.29
CA TRP A 114 3.97 14.41 -4.73
C TRP A 114 3.81 15.90 -4.43
N ALA A 115 4.78 16.51 -3.74
CA ALA A 115 4.75 17.93 -3.42
C ALA A 115 4.68 18.79 -4.68
N LEU A 116 5.54 18.54 -5.67
CA LEU A 116 5.55 19.25 -6.95
C LEU A 116 4.20 19.11 -7.67
N SER A 117 3.65 17.90 -7.73
CA SER A 117 2.37 17.68 -8.41
C SER A 117 1.18 18.30 -7.69
N THR A 118 1.03 18.04 -6.39
CA THR A 118 -0.21 18.30 -5.65
C THR A 118 -0.18 19.65 -4.95
N VAL A 119 0.97 20.05 -4.39
CA VAL A 119 1.11 21.31 -3.64
C VAL A 119 1.45 22.46 -4.58
N TYR A 120 2.40 22.24 -5.49
CA TYR A 120 2.90 23.30 -6.39
C TYR A 120 2.25 23.29 -7.77
N GLY A 121 1.39 22.31 -8.08
CA GLY A 121 0.65 22.25 -9.35
C GLY A 121 1.55 22.05 -10.59
N ILE A 122 2.75 21.51 -10.41
CA ILE A 122 3.68 21.24 -11.51
C ILE A 122 3.11 20.12 -12.39
N LYS A 123 3.14 20.38 -13.70
CA LYS A 123 2.62 19.48 -14.74
C LYS A 123 3.74 18.68 -15.39
N ASP A 124 3.39 17.55 -16.00
CA ASP A 124 4.36 16.75 -16.77
C ASP A 124 4.82 17.55 -18.00
N GLY A 125 6.13 17.79 -18.12
CA GLY A 125 6.72 18.56 -19.23
C GLY A 125 6.53 17.91 -20.61
N THR A 126 6.22 16.62 -20.66
CA THR A 126 5.91 15.88 -21.90
C THR A 126 4.41 15.80 -22.20
N ARG A 127 3.56 16.11 -21.22
CA ARG A 127 2.09 16.06 -21.30
C ARG A 127 1.53 17.22 -20.48
N SER A 128 1.66 18.44 -21.01
CA SER A 128 1.44 19.72 -20.31
C SER A 128 0.03 19.95 -19.76
N GLU A 129 -0.93 19.09 -20.08
CA GLU A 129 -2.30 19.11 -19.55
C GLU A 129 -2.43 18.32 -18.23
N ASN A 130 -1.52 17.37 -17.95
CA ASN A 130 -1.62 16.45 -16.83
C ASN A 130 -0.70 16.84 -15.65
N PRO A 131 -1.15 16.65 -14.40
CA PRO A 131 -0.26 16.77 -13.23
C PRO A 131 0.92 15.80 -13.34
N LEU A 132 2.06 16.17 -12.72
CA LEU A 132 3.20 15.28 -12.59
C LEU A 132 2.79 13.97 -11.89
N GLU A 133 3.05 12.82 -12.51
CA GLU A 133 2.71 11.53 -11.91
C GLU A 133 3.61 11.23 -10.70
N TRP A 134 3.00 11.02 -9.53
CA TRP A 134 3.72 10.85 -8.27
C TRP A 134 3.41 9.53 -7.55
N HIS A 135 2.42 8.78 -8.02
CA HIS A 135 2.04 7.48 -7.47
C HIS A 135 2.02 6.37 -8.52
N GLY A 136 2.20 5.14 -8.07
CA GLY A 136 2.13 3.96 -8.92
C GLY A 136 0.72 3.36 -9.04
N PRO A 137 0.61 2.13 -9.55
CA PRO A 137 -0.66 1.44 -9.80
C PRO A 137 -1.44 1.19 -8.51
N ILE A 138 -2.74 1.47 -8.53
CA ILE A 138 -3.67 1.22 -7.42
C ILE A 138 -4.65 0.14 -7.84
N TYR A 139 -4.76 -0.92 -7.04
CA TYR A 139 -5.73 -2.00 -7.26
C TYR A 139 -7.15 -1.44 -7.42
N LYS A 140 -7.89 -1.92 -8.42
CA LYS A 140 -9.28 -1.52 -8.69
C LYS A 140 -10.24 -2.69 -8.55
N SER A 141 -9.93 -3.82 -9.17
CA SER A 141 -10.83 -4.98 -9.18
C SER A 141 -10.10 -6.27 -9.53
N MET A 142 -10.75 -7.39 -9.24
CA MET A 142 -10.33 -8.72 -9.68
C MET A 142 -11.45 -9.44 -10.43
N ALA A 143 -11.07 -10.33 -11.34
CA ALA A 143 -11.98 -11.27 -12.00
C ALA A 143 -11.34 -12.65 -12.07
N ILE A 144 -12.07 -13.69 -11.68
CA ILE A 144 -11.62 -15.07 -11.80
C ILE A 144 -11.83 -15.52 -13.25
N GLN A 145 -10.79 -16.06 -13.86
CA GLN A 145 -10.77 -16.61 -15.21
C GLN A 145 -10.20 -18.03 -15.15
N GLU A 146 -11.09 -19.01 -15.01
CA GLU A 146 -10.72 -20.42 -14.80
C GLU A 146 -9.78 -20.57 -13.61
N LYS A 147 -8.51 -20.94 -13.85
CA LYS A 147 -7.46 -21.16 -12.85
C LYS A 147 -6.62 -19.90 -12.54
N LYS A 148 -7.03 -18.75 -13.05
CA LYS A 148 -6.28 -17.49 -12.93
C LYS A 148 -7.15 -16.38 -12.37
N ILE A 149 -6.50 -15.37 -11.79
CA ILE A 149 -7.15 -14.13 -11.40
C ILE A 149 -6.58 -12.99 -12.22
N LEU A 150 -7.45 -12.27 -12.93
CA LEU A 150 -7.13 -11.02 -13.59
C LEU A 150 -7.30 -9.87 -12.60
N ILE A 151 -6.19 -9.22 -12.26
CA ILE A 151 -6.15 -8.01 -11.45
C ILE A 151 -6.14 -6.78 -12.36
N SER A 152 -7.02 -5.83 -12.10
CA SER A 152 -7.10 -4.56 -12.83
C SER A 152 -6.72 -3.39 -11.93
N PHE A 153 -5.98 -2.45 -12.50
CA PHE A 153 -5.55 -1.22 -11.82
C PHE A 153 -6.34 -0.01 -12.32
N GLY A 154 -6.45 1.02 -11.47
CA GLY A 154 -7.01 2.32 -11.89
C GLY A 154 -6.18 2.96 -13.01
N GLU A 155 -6.82 3.75 -13.88
CA GLU A 155 -6.14 4.37 -15.03
C GLU A 155 -4.99 5.30 -14.62
N LYS A 156 -5.22 6.11 -13.58
CA LYS A 156 -4.17 6.96 -12.98
C LYS A 156 -3.16 6.09 -12.25
N GLY A 157 -1.87 6.28 -12.54
CA GLY A 157 -0.81 5.52 -11.90
C GLY A 157 -0.45 4.20 -12.58
N SER A 158 -1.23 3.70 -13.55
CA SER A 158 -1.00 2.38 -14.17
C SER A 158 -0.42 2.41 -15.58
N SER A 159 -0.14 3.59 -16.15
CA SER A 159 0.40 3.70 -17.50
C SER A 159 1.80 3.08 -17.59
N GLY A 160 2.01 2.21 -18.57
CA GLY A 160 3.29 1.50 -18.74
C GLY A 160 3.55 0.48 -17.63
N LEU A 161 2.48 -0.17 -17.14
CA LEU A 161 2.57 -1.22 -16.13
C LEU A 161 3.66 -2.23 -16.52
N ARG A 162 4.58 -2.48 -15.59
CA ARG A 162 5.73 -3.35 -15.78
C ARG A 162 5.91 -4.24 -14.57
N LEU A 163 6.15 -5.51 -14.87
CA LEU A 163 6.51 -6.54 -13.92
C LEU A 163 7.62 -7.34 -14.58
N ASP A 164 8.74 -7.50 -13.90
CA ASP A 164 9.71 -8.49 -14.32
C ASP A 164 9.08 -9.87 -14.08
N GLN A 165 8.79 -10.61 -15.16
CA GLN A 165 8.12 -11.91 -15.08
C GLN A 165 8.94 -12.94 -14.27
N THR A 166 10.26 -12.73 -14.14
CA THR A 166 11.12 -13.57 -13.29
C THR A 166 11.04 -13.19 -11.80
N ASP A 167 10.32 -12.11 -11.47
CA ASP A 167 10.21 -11.55 -10.13
C ASP A 167 8.74 -11.29 -9.72
N ALA A 168 7.88 -12.30 -9.88
CA ALA A 168 6.51 -12.29 -9.38
C ALA A 168 6.41 -12.43 -7.84
N ARG A 169 7.53 -12.29 -7.09
CA ARG A 169 7.66 -12.59 -5.65
C ARG A 169 6.70 -11.87 -4.72
N GLY A 170 6.02 -10.84 -5.20
CA GLY A 170 5.01 -10.11 -4.45
C GLY A 170 3.62 -10.73 -4.48
N PHE A 171 3.30 -11.61 -5.44
CA PHE A 171 1.96 -12.14 -5.66
C PHE A 171 1.72 -13.46 -4.95
N TYR A 172 0.60 -13.53 -4.24
CA TYR A 172 0.14 -14.73 -3.55
C TYR A 172 -1.34 -14.96 -3.84
N LEU A 173 -1.72 -16.23 -3.97
CA LEU A 173 -3.09 -16.67 -4.22
C LEU A 173 -3.56 -17.59 -3.11
N ALA A 174 -4.85 -17.53 -2.80
CA ALA A 174 -5.51 -18.49 -1.91
C ALA A 174 -6.78 -19.05 -2.55
N GLY A 175 -7.06 -20.32 -2.24
CA GLY A 175 -8.33 -20.97 -2.53
C GLY A 175 -9.32 -20.79 -1.37
N LYS A 176 -10.34 -21.65 -1.33
CA LYS A 176 -11.38 -21.63 -0.29
C LYS A 176 -10.85 -21.96 1.12
N ASP A 177 -9.71 -22.63 1.19
CA ASP A 177 -8.99 -22.94 2.44
C ASP A 177 -8.31 -21.70 3.07
N GLN A 178 -8.28 -20.58 2.34
CA GLN A 178 -7.65 -19.32 2.76
C GLN A 178 -6.14 -19.43 3.00
N VAL A 179 -5.50 -20.49 2.50
CA VAL A 179 -4.06 -20.68 2.58
C VAL A 179 -3.41 -19.99 1.37
N PHE A 180 -2.49 -19.06 1.64
CA PHE A 180 -1.82 -18.30 0.58
C PHE A 180 -0.56 -19.01 0.10
N HIS A 181 -0.48 -19.23 -1.21
CA HIS A 181 0.67 -19.79 -1.92
C HIS A 181 1.29 -18.72 -2.82
N HIS A 182 2.59 -18.86 -3.09
CA HIS A 182 3.25 -18.01 -4.08
C HIS A 182 2.59 -18.18 -5.45
N ALA A 183 2.47 -17.08 -6.18
CA ALA A 183 1.84 -17.06 -7.48
C ALA A 183 2.78 -16.47 -8.54
N ASP A 184 2.69 -17.04 -9.73
CA ASP A 184 3.24 -16.42 -10.92
C ASP A 184 2.31 -15.30 -11.39
N ALA A 185 2.88 -14.30 -12.05
CA ALA A 185 2.15 -13.16 -12.53
C ALA A 185 2.74 -12.61 -13.83
N LYS A 186 1.87 -12.09 -14.70
CA LYS A 186 2.29 -11.42 -15.93
C LYS A 186 1.37 -10.24 -16.23
N VAL A 187 1.95 -9.14 -16.71
CA VAL A 187 1.17 -7.99 -17.20
C VAL A 187 0.41 -8.39 -18.46
N VAL A 188 -0.89 -8.09 -18.52
CA VAL A 188 -1.75 -8.32 -19.69
C VAL A 188 -2.63 -7.11 -19.97
N LYS A 189 -2.62 -6.64 -21.23
CA LYS A 189 -3.32 -5.40 -21.65
C LYS A 189 -2.85 -4.18 -20.79
N PRO A 190 -3.20 -2.91 -21.08
CA PRO A 190 -2.32 -1.81 -20.67
C PRO A 190 -2.21 -1.59 -19.15
N SER A 191 -3.15 -2.11 -18.35
CA SER A 191 -3.26 -1.84 -16.91
C SER A 191 -3.79 -3.03 -16.09
N SER A 192 -3.48 -4.27 -16.50
CA SER A 192 -3.90 -5.47 -15.75
C SER A 192 -2.77 -6.50 -15.61
N VAL A 193 -2.91 -7.39 -14.63
CA VAL A 193 -2.00 -8.50 -14.35
C VAL A 193 -2.81 -9.79 -14.24
N GLU A 194 -2.44 -10.81 -14.99
CA GLU A 194 -2.90 -12.19 -14.77
C GLU A 194 -2.02 -12.82 -13.68
N VAL A 195 -2.65 -13.43 -12.67
CA VAL A 195 -1.98 -14.10 -11.53
C VAL A 195 -2.47 -15.54 -11.44
N TRP A 196 -1.57 -16.52 -11.28
CA TRP A 196 -1.92 -17.95 -11.18
C TRP A 196 -0.92 -18.73 -10.32
N SER A 197 -1.31 -19.92 -9.85
CA SER A 197 -0.43 -20.83 -9.11
C SER A 197 -0.89 -22.26 -9.33
N GLU A 198 0.03 -23.17 -9.63
CA GLU A 198 -0.28 -24.61 -9.76
C GLU A 198 -0.70 -25.23 -8.42
N ASP A 199 -0.26 -24.64 -7.29
CA ASP A 199 -0.65 -25.05 -5.94
C ASP A 199 -2.10 -24.65 -5.59
N VAL A 200 -2.70 -23.74 -6.36
CA VAL A 200 -4.05 -23.19 -6.10
C VAL A 200 -4.92 -23.29 -7.35
N PRO A 201 -5.50 -24.47 -7.64
CA PRO A 201 -6.27 -24.71 -8.86
C PRO A 201 -7.62 -23.97 -8.91
N GLU A 202 -8.18 -23.60 -7.76
CA GLU A 202 -9.42 -22.81 -7.63
C GLU A 202 -9.17 -21.51 -6.85
N PRO A 203 -8.47 -20.52 -7.45
CA PRO A 203 -8.11 -19.31 -6.73
C PRO A 203 -9.32 -18.40 -6.50
N ILE A 204 -9.44 -17.83 -5.30
CA ILE A 204 -10.51 -16.90 -4.93
C ILE A 204 -10.01 -15.55 -4.37
N ALA A 205 -8.73 -15.46 -3.99
CA ALA A 205 -8.14 -14.26 -3.41
C ALA A 205 -6.70 -14.04 -3.87
N VAL A 206 -6.31 -12.79 -4.05
CA VAL A 206 -4.94 -12.34 -4.36
C VAL A 206 -4.48 -11.38 -3.26
N ARG A 207 -3.19 -11.48 -2.93
CA ARG A 207 -2.46 -10.47 -2.18
C ARG A 207 -1.20 -10.08 -2.95
N TYR A 208 -0.86 -8.80 -2.93
CA TYR A 208 0.38 -8.26 -3.49
C TYR A 208 1.14 -7.45 -2.43
N ALA A 209 2.41 -7.77 -2.23
CA ALA A 209 3.29 -7.07 -1.29
C ALA A 209 2.69 -7.00 0.14
N TRP A 210 1.96 -8.05 0.54
CA TRP A 210 1.14 -8.08 1.76
C TRP A 210 1.78 -8.89 2.90
N SER A 211 2.96 -8.47 3.34
CA SER A 211 3.70 -9.15 4.42
C SER A 211 4.45 -8.15 5.29
N ASN A 212 5.11 -8.58 6.36
CA ASN A 212 5.84 -7.63 7.19
C ASN A 212 7.02 -6.94 6.51
N LEU A 213 7.73 -7.71 5.70
CA LEU A 213 8.75 -7.24 4.80
C LEU A 213 8.25 -7.52 3.38
N PRO A 214 7.50 -6.59 2.77
CA PRO A 214 6.94 -6.79 1.46
C PRO A 214 8.02 -7.03 0.40
N LEU A 215 7.73 -7.95 -0.50
CA LEU A 215 8.46 -8.12 -1.75
C LEU A 215 7.52 -7.77 -2.90
N GLY A 216 8.08 -7.26 -3.99
CA GLY A 216 7.33 -6.95 -5.19
C GLY A 216 8.04 -5.93 -6.07
N THR A 217 7.89 -6.10 -7.38
CA THR A 217 8.53 -5.26 -8.40
C THR A 217 7.53 -4.69 -9.41
N LEU A 218 6.23 -4.88 -9.19
CA LEU A 218 5.19 -4.26 -10.01
C LEU A 218 5.30 -2.74 -9.89
N MET A 219 5.53 -2.09 -11.01
CA MET A 219 5.67 -0.64 -11.14
C MET A 219 4.92 -0.14 -12.37
N ASN A 220 4.74 1.17 -12.48
CA ASN A 220 4.34 1.80 -13.74
C ASN A 220 5.55 2.21 -14.59
N GLY A 221 5.29 2.83 -15.75
CA GLY A 221 6.30 3.27 -16.69
C GLY A 221 7.16 4.44 -16.19
N LYS A 222 6.77 5.07 -15.06
CA LYS A 222 7.53 6.12 -14.37
C LYS A 222 8.35 5.59 -13.19
N GLU A 223 8.45 4.27 -13.05
CA GLU A 223 9.20 3.59 -11.99
C GLU A 223 8.62 3.79 -10.58
N LEU A 224 7.31 4.05 -10.50
CA LEU A 224 6.58 4.19 -9.25
C LEU A 224 5.96 2.84 -8.87
N PRO A 225 6.18 2.34 -7.64
CA PRO A 225 5.72 1.03 -7.20
C PRO A 225 4.21 0.97 -7.07
N ALA A 226 3.63 -0.18 -7.40
CA ALA A 226 2.24 -0.47 -7.11
C ALA A 226 2.01 -0.50 -5.60
N TYR A 227 0.85 -0.03 -5.17
CA TYR A 227 0.48 -0.06 -3.76
C TYR A 227 0.26 -1.52 -3.34
N PRO A 228 0.75 -1.92 -2.15
CA PRO A 228 0.36 -3.21 -1.55
C PRO A 228 -1.16 -3.32 -1.46
N PHE A 229 -1.71 -4.49 -1.76
CA PHE A 229 -3.15 -4.72 -1.71
C PHE A 229 -3.50 -6.17 -1.38
N ARG A 230 -4.76 -6.37 -1.00
CA ARG A 230 -5.44 -7.66 -0.84
C ARG A 230 -6.82 -7.59 -1.48
N THR A 231 -7.31 -8.69 -2.01
CA THR A 231 -8.67 -8.76 -2.60
C THR A 231 -9.68 -9.42 -1.66
N ASP A 232 -9.21 -10.15 -0.65
CA ASP A 232 -10.04 -10.72 0.39
C ASP A 232 -10.37 -9.71 1.49
N THR A 233 -11.48 -9.94 2.20
CA THR A 233 -11.90 -9.17 3.39
C THR A 233 -11.79 -9.98 4.68
N TRP A 234 -11.13 -11.15 4.64
CA TRP A 234 -11.01 -12.06 5.77
C TRP A 234 -10.34 -11.41 6.99
N PRO A 235 -10.84 -11.64 8.21
CA PRO A 235 -10.22 -11.08 9.40
C PRO A 235 -8.78 -11.57 9.52
N LEU A 236 -7.87 -10.68 9.91
CA LEU A 236 -6.48 -11.06 10.20
C LEU A 236 -6.36 -11.21 11.72
N LYS A 237 -5.85 -12.34 12.19
CA LYS A 237 -5.41 -12.49 13.58
C LYS A 237 -3.95 -12.04 13.67
N PRO A 238 -3.65 -10.91 14.31
CA PRO A 238 -2.27 -10.57 14.57
C PRO A 238 -1.69 -11.46 15.68
N HIS A 239 -0.37 -11.55 15.73
CA HIS A 239 0.31 -12.53 16.58
C HIS A 239 0.37 -12.15 18.07
N TYR A 240 0.05 -10.89 18.41
CA TYR A 240 -0.21 -10.49 19.78
C TYR A 240 -1.71 -10.21 19.95
N GLY A 241 -2.27 -10.68 21.06
CA GLY A 241 -3.68 -10.48 21.41
C GLY A 241 -4.64 -11.51 20.82
N GLU A 242 -5.92 -11.34 21.15
CA GLU A 242 -7.03 -12.13 20.61
C GLU A 242 -7.89 -11.33 19.62
N ASP A 243 -7.63 -10.03 19.49
CA ASP A 243 -8.37 -9.15 18.59
C ASP A 243 -8.09 -9.45 17.12
N LEU A 244 -9.16 -9.46 16.34
CA LEU A 244 -9.09 -9.61 14.88
C LEU A 244 -9.11 -8.24 14.22
N TYR A 245 -8.19 -8.03 13.28
CA TYR A 245 -8.22 -6.88 12.42
C TYR A 245 -9.20 -7.12 11.27
N TYR A 246 -10.20 -6.23 11.17
CA TYR A 246 -11.16 -6.17 10.07
C TYR A 246 -10.92 -4.91 9.25
N VAL A 247 -10.79 -5.06 7.92
CA VAL A 247 -10.65 -3.92 6.99
C VAL A 247 -11.83 -2.96 7.13
N VAL A 248 -13.05 -3.52 7.17
CA VAL A 248 -14.28 -2.83 7.57
C VAL A 248 -14.69 -3.39 8.92
N PRO A 249 -14.67 -2.61 10.01
CA PRO A 249 -15.08 -3.06 11.32
C PRO A 249 -16.53 -3.54 11.25
N PRO A 250 -16.90 -4.59 11.98
CA PRO A 250 -18.31 -4.90 12.15
C PRO A 250 -19.04 -3.68 12.70
N SER A 251 -20.31 -3.51 12.31
CA SER A 251 -21.18 -2.49 12.90
C SER A 251 -21.04 -2.58 14.41
N LYS A 252 -20.72 -1.46 15.07
CA LYS A 252 -20.96 -1.33 16.50
C LYS A 252 -22.48 -1.17 16.64
N ASP A 253 -23.25 -2.23 16.38
CA ASP A 253 -24.61 -2.34 16.87
C ASP A 253 -24.51 -2.92 18.28
N PRO A 254 -24.61 -2.09 19.32
CA PRO A 254 -25.18 -2.61 20.55
C PRO A 254 -26.67 -2.85 20.27
N ASN A 255 -27.27 -3.77 21.03
CA ASN A 255 -28.71 -3.70 21.25
C ASN A 255 -29.19 -2.27 21.59
#